data_AF-A0A968GGT4-F1
#
_entry.id   AF-A0A968GGT4-F1
#
_cell.length_a   1.000
_cell.length_b   1.000
_cell.length_c   1.000
_cell.angle_alpha   90.00
_cell.angle_beta   90.00
_cell.angle_gamma   90.00
#
_symmetry.space_group_name_H-M   'P 1'
#
loop_
_entity.id
_entity.type
_entity.pdbx_description
1 polymer ?
#
loop_
_entity_poly.entity_id
_entity_poly.type
_entity_poly.pdbx_seq_one_letter_code
_entity_poly.pdbx_strand_id
1 'polypeptide(L)'
;MSSPAELAHQELLSALDAFTNAQDHQYQPTIDHAMQAVLSFLPLLTATDAGDLSQQIDLALSLPIVADQPELVNLFSNLRLYHQEYYDAKKETLLAKEALLILSLCNEILSQLIPLIQEQPQP
;
A
#
# COMPACT_ATOMS: atom_id res chain seq x y z
N MET A 1 17.72 -6.41 11.84
CA MET A 1 16.72 -6.52 10.77
C MET A 1 15.62 -5.55 11.13
N SER A 2 15.27 -4.63 10.24
CA SER A 2 14.20 -3.64 10.47
C SER A 2 12.85 -4.32 10.53
N SER A 3 11.93 -3.84 11.37
CA SER A 3 10.57 -4.39 11.45
C SER A 3 9.76 -4.03 10.19
N PRO A 4 8.74 -4.82 9.79
CA PRO A 4 7.92 -4.47 8.62
C PRO A 4 7.19 -3.13 8.76
N ALA A 5 6.87 -2.69 9.99
CA ALA A 5 6.34 -1.35 10.24
C ALA A 5 7.36 -0.24 9.94
N GLU A 6 8.63 -0.45 10.32
CA GLU A 6 9.72 0.47 9.98
C GLU A 6 9.99 0.49 8.48
N LEU A 7 9.92 -0.65 7.79
CA LEU A 7 10.07 -0.73 6.33
C LEU A 7 8.93 0.01 5.62
N ALA A 8 7.67 -0.23 6.01
CA ALA A 8 6.53 0.49 5.46
C ALA A 8 6.66 2.00 5.66
N HIS A 9 7.12 2.44 6.84
CA HIS A 9 7.35 3.85 7.10
C HIS A 9 8.47 4.44 6.24
N GLN A 10 9.59 3.72 6.06
CA GLN A 10 10.68 4.14 5.18
C GLN A 10 10.22 4.28 3.73
N GLU A 11 9.44 3.32 3.23
CA GLU A 11 8.88 3.38 1.88
C GLU A 11 7.93 4.58 1.69
N LEU A 12 7.12 4.93 2.70
CA LEU A 12 6.31 6.16 2.65
C LEU A 12 7.17 7.43 2.58
N LEU A 13 8.27 7.49 3.34
CA LEU A 13 9.21 8.61 3.28
C LEU A 13 9.91 8.68 1.92
N SER A 14 10.31 7.54 1.35
CA SER A 14 10.87 7.45 0.01
C SER A 14 9.87 7.89 -1.05
N ALA A 15 8.58 7.56 -0.90
CA ALA A 15 7.53 8.02 -1.81
C ALA A 15 7.36 9.55 -1.77
N LEU A 16 7.40 10.15 -0.57
CA LEU A 16 7.35 11.62 -0.40
C LEU A 16 8.56 12.32 -1.01
N ASP A 17 9.75 11.76 -0.81
CA ASP A 17 10.99 12.28 -1.39
C ASP A 17 10.96 12.17 -2.92
N ALA A 18 10.55 11.02 -3.44
CA ALA A 18 10.36 10.81 -4.88
C ALA A 18 9.35 11.78 -5.49
N PHE A 19 8.26 12.07 -4.78
CA PHE A 19 7.26 13.05 -5.24
C PHE A 19 7.83 14.46 -5.29
N THR A 20 8.57 14.84 -4.24
CA THR A 20 9.17 16.18 -4.10
C THR A 20 10.24 16.43 -5.16
N ASN A 21 11.01 15.40 -5.50
CA ASN A 21 12.12 15.46 -6.46
C ASN A 21 11.72 14.99 -7.87
N ALA A 22 10.43 14.83 -8.16
CA ALA A 22 9.95 14.32 -9.45
C ALA A 22 10.40 15.24 -10.60
N GLN A 23 11.34 14.74 -11.41
CA GLN A 23 11.79 15.40 -12.64
C GLN A 23 10.84 15.05 -13.79
N ASP A 24 10.60 16.00 -14.71
CA ASP A 24 9.80 15.79 -15.91
C ASP A 24 8.39 15.20 -15.66
N HIS A 25 7.79 15.49 -14.51
CA HIS A 25 6.49 14.96 -14.09
C HIS A 25 6.44 13.41 -14.04
N GLN A 26 7.57 12.76 -13.79
CA GLN A 26 7.63 11.31 -13.60
C GLN A 26 7.29 10.95 -12.15
N TYR A 27 6.07 10.46 -11.94
CA TYR A 27 5.57 10.09 -10.61
C TYR A 27 5.52 8.58 -10.35
N GLN A 28 5.98 7.75 -11.30
CA GLN A 28 6.03 6.30 -11.10
C GLN A 28 6.80 5.90 -9.83
N PRO A 29 7.99 6.48 -9.53
CA PRO A 29 8.72 6.12 -8.31
C PRO A 29 7.94 6.42 -7.03
N THR A 30 7.14 7.51 -7.01
CA THR A 30 6.25 7.81 -5.88
C THR A 30 5.23 6.70 -5.68
N ILE A 31 4.62 6.22 -6.77
CA ILE A 31 3.60 5.17 -6.74
C ILE A 31 4.23 3.84 -6.34
N ASP A 32 5.41 3.50 -6.89
CA ASP A 32 6.15 2.28 -6.57
C ASP A 32 6.44 2.21 -5.07
N HIS A 33 7.04 3.26 -4.50
CA HIS A 33 7.34 3.33 -3.07
C HIS A 33 6.08 3.29 -2.20
N ALA A 34 5.03 4.03 -2.56
CA ALA A 34 3.77 4.03 -1.81
C ALA A 34 3.12 2.64 -1.77
N MET A 35 3.09 1.94 -2.90
CA MET A 35 2.53 0.58 -3.00
C MET A 35 3.41 -0.45 -2.31
N GLN A 36 4.73 -0.30 -2.41
CA GLN A 36 5.69 -1.14 -1.71
C GLN A 36 5.56 -1.02 -0.19
N ALA A 37 5.23 0.17 0.32
CA ALA A 37 4.96 0.36 1.75
C ALA A 37 3.85 -0.57 2.24
N VAL A 38 2.71 -0.62 1.53
CA VAL A 38 1.59 -1.52 1.86
C VAL A 38 2.00 -2.98 1.68
N LEU A 39 2.64 -3.32 0.56
CA LEU A 39 3.10 -4.69 0.29
C LEU A 39 4.06 -5.21 1.36
N SER A 40 4.96 -4.37 1.87
CA SER A 40 5.91 -4.75 2.91
C SER A 40 5.24 -5.06 4.25
N PHE A 41 4.05 -4.51 4.48
CA PHE A 41 3.30 -4.68 5.73
C PHE A 41 2.30 -5.83 5.68
N LEU A 42 1.71 -6.11 4.51
CA LEU A 42 0.69 -7.15 4.33
C LEU A 42 1.07 -8.56 4.82
N PRO A 43 2.32 -9.03 4.72
CA PRO A 43 2.72 -10.34 5.25
C PRO A 43 2.53 -10.50 6.76
N LEU A 44 2.56 -9.41 7.54
CA LEU A 44 2.24 -9.45 8.97
C LEU A 44 0.77 -9.82 9.22
N LEU A 45 -0.10 -9.50 8.28
CA LEU A 45 -1.53 -9.77 8.34
C LEU A 45 -1.88 -11.12 7.70
N THR A 46 -1.33 -11.41 6.53
CA THR A 46 -1.66 -12.59 5.72
C THR A 46 -0.86 -13.84 6.11
N ALA A 47 0.20 -13.69 6.91
CA ALA A 47 1.16 -14.73 7.27
C ALA A 47 1.82 -15.41 6.05
N THR A 48 1.92 -14.69 4.93
CA THR A 48 2.60 -15.14 3.71
C THR A 48 3.40 -14.02 3.06
N ASP A 49 4.67 -14.29 2.79
CA ASP A 49 5.57 -13.37 2.06
C ASP A 49 5.47 -13.54 0.53
N ALA A 50 4.63 -14.46 0.05
CA ALA A 50 4.51 -14.78 -1.36
C ALA A 50 3.35 -14.03 -2.03
N GLY A 51 3.63 -13.40 -3.17
CA GLY A 51 2.61 -12.82 -4.06
C GLY A 51 2.87 -11.36 -4.41
N ASP A 52 2.28 -10.92 -5.51
CA ASP A 52 2.21 -9.49 -5.86
C ASP A 52 1.22 -8.75 -4.95
N LEU A 53 1.19 -7.42 -5.06
CA LEU A 53 0.30 -6.59 -4.24
C LEU A 53 -1.17 -6.96 -4.40
N SER A 54 -1.62 -7.33 -5.61
CA SER A 54 -3.02 -7.70 -5.83
C SER A 54 -3.38 -9.00 -5.12
N GLN A 55 -2.50 -10.00 -5.19
CA GLN A 55 -2.66 -11.27 -4.49
C GLN A 55 -2.68 -11.07 -2.96
N GLN A 56 -1.79 -10.22 -2.44
CA GLN A 56 -1.75 -9.91 -1.01
C GLN A 56 -2.98 -9.14 -0.55
N ILE A 57 -3.53 -8.25 -1.38
CA ILE A 57 -4.80 -7.56 -1.11
C ILE A 57 -5.96 -8.56 -1.09
N ASP A 58 -6.05 -9.47 -2.06
CA ASP A 58 -7.13 -10.46 -2.10
C ASP A 58 -7.10 -11.39 -0.88
N LEU A 59 -5.90 -11.77 -0.42
CA LEU A 59 -5.71 -12.51 0.83
C LEU A 59 -6.14 -11.68 2.04
N ALA A 60 -5.71 -10.42 2.14
CA ALA A 60 -6.07 -9.54 3.23
C ALA A 60 -7.59 -9.36 3.35
N LEU A 61 -8.28 -9.14 2.22
CA LEU A 61 -9.74 -9.00 2.15
C LEU A 61 -10.49 -10.27 2.57
N SER A 62 -9.85 -11.45 2.47
CA SER A 62 -10.45 -12.72 2.90
C SER A 62 -10.41 -12.94 4.43
N LEU A 63 -9.61 -12.15 5.15
CA LEU A 63 -9.45 -12.29 6.60
C LEU A 63 -10.62 -11.63 7.34
N PRO A 64 -11.23 -12.30 8.34
CA PRO A 64 -12.35 -11.74 9.11
C PRO A 64 -12.06 -10.36 9.72
N ILE A 65 -10.84 -10.17 10.25
CA ILE A 65 -10.43 -8.90 10.85
C ILE A 65 -10.49 -7.72 9.86
N VAL A 66 -10.28 -7.97 8.56
CA VAL A 66 -10.41 -6.96 7.51
C VAL A 66 -11.84 -6.90 7.01
N ALA A 67 -12.47 -8.05 6.77
CA ALA A 67 -13.83 -8.14 6.23
C ALA A 67 -14.88 -7.47 7.14
N ASP A 68 -14.66 -7.48 8.45
CA ASP A 68 -15.51 -6.83 9.45
C ASP A 68 -15.31 -5.30 9.51
N GLN A 69 -14.40 -4.74 8.70
CA GLN A 69 -14.09 -3.31 8.62
C GLN A 69 -14.39 -2.75 7.22
N PRO A 70 -15.60 -2.21 6.98
CA PRO A 70 -16.00 -1.71 5.67
C PRO A 70 -15.07 -0.63 5.10
N GLU A 71 -14.48 0.20 5.96
CA GLU A 71 -13.54 1.24 5.55
C GLU A 71 -12.27 0.62 4.96
N LEU A 72 -11.66 -0.34 5.65
CA LEU A 72 -10.46 -1.04 5.22
C LEU A 72 -10.71 -1.84 3.93
N VAL A 73 -11.88 -2.49 3.82
CA VAL A 73 -12.31 -3.19 2.60
C VAL A 73 -12.38 -2.22 1.41
N ASN A 74 -12.94 -1.03 1.60
CA ASN A 74 -13.02 -0.02 0.55
C ASN A 74 -11.64 0.51 0.16
N LEU A 75 -10.75 0.76 1.13
CA LEU A 75 -9.40 1.23 0.87
C LEU A 75 -8.60 0.21 0.06
N PHE A 76 -8.62 -1.05 0.46
CA PHE A 76 -7.96 -2.13 -0.29
C PHE A 76 -8.54 -2.33 -1.69
N SER A 77 -9.87 -2.26 -1.82
CA SER A 77 -10.53 -2.36 -3.14
C SER A 77 -10.09 -1.24 -4.07
N ASN A 78 -9.99 0.00 -3.55
CA ASN A 78 -9.50 1.14 -4.32
C ASN A 78 -8.02 1.01 -4.68
N LEU A 79 -7.18 0.50 -3.76
CA LEU A 79 -5.76 0.29 -4.04
C LEU A 79 -5.56 -0.74 -5.15
N ARG A 80 -6.35 -1.83 -5.13
CA ARG A 80 -6.34 -2.86 -6.19
C ARG A 80 -6.73 -2.28 -7.54
N LEU A 81 -7.76 -1.43 -7.60
CA LEU A 81 -8.18 -0.76 -8.84
C LEU A 81 -7.04 0.11 -9.41
N TYR A 82 -6.38 0.90 -8.57
CA TYR A 82 -5.25 1.72 -9.01
C TYR A 82 -4.06 0.86 -9.46
N HIS A 83 -3.74 -0.21 -8.73
CA HIS A 83 -2.67 -1.12 -9.13
C HIS A 83 -2.93 -1.69 -10.53
N GLN A 84 -4.15 -2.16 -10.81
CA GLN A 84 -4.52 -2.66 -12.14
C GLN A 84 -4.45 -1.56 -13.21
N GLU A 85 -5.00 -0.37 -12.93
CA GLU A 85 -5.05 0.72 -13.91
C GLU A 85 -3.64 1.24 -14.29
N TYR A 86 -2.68 1.25 -13.35
CA TYR A 86 -1.36 1.81 -13.62
C TYR A 86 -0.34 0.76 -14.06
N TYR A 87 -0.36 -0.45 -13.49
CA TYR A 87 0.65 -1.47 -13.79
C TYR A 87 0.21 -2.42 -14.90
N ASP A 88 -1.09 -2.74 -15.00
CA ASP A 88 -1.57 -3.63 -16.07
C ASP A 88 -1.86 -2.86 -17.36
N ALA A 89 -2.40 -1.64 -17.27
CA ALA A 89 -2.77 -0.86 -18.45
C ALA A 89 -1.62 -0.02 -19.04
N LYS A 90 -0.43 -0.02 -18.44
CA LYS A 90 0.76 0.74 -18.88
C LYS A 90 0.45 2.19 -19.23
N LYS A 91 -0.25 2.91 -18.35
CA LYS A 91 -0.56 4.34 -18.56
C LYS A 91 0.74 5.12 -18.83
N GLU A 92 0.83 5.75 -20.01
CA GLU A 92 2.05 6.44 -20.46
C GLU A 92 2.34 7.76 -19.73
N THR A 93 1.37 8.31 -18.98
CA THR A 93 1.59 9.55 -18.22
C THR A 93 0.78 9.52 -16.94
N LEU A 94 1.51 9.54 -15.82
CA LEU A 94 0.95 9.69 -14.49
C LEU A 94 0.86 11.17 -14.15
N LEU A 95 -0.28 11.61 -13.64
CA LEU A 95 -0.43 12.98 -13.17
C LEU A 95 -0.06 13.08 -11.69
N ALA A 96 0.49 14.23 -11.28
CA ALA A 96 0.85 14.51 -9.89
C ALA A 96 -0.30 14.23 -8.90
N LYS A 97 -1.53 14.55 -9.31
CA LYS A 97 -2.74 14.32 -8.51
C LYS A 97 -3.02 12.83 -8.26
N GLU A 98 -2.71 11.98 -9.23
CA GLU A 98 -2.95 10.53 -9.13
C GLU A 98 -1.92 9.91 -8.19
N ALA A 99 -0.66 10.32 -8.31
CA ALA A 99 0.40 9.88 -7.41
C ALA A 99 0.16 10.30 -5.94
N LEU A 100 -0.27 11.55 -5.71
CA LEU A 100 -0.66 11.99 -4.36
C LEU A 100 -1.86 11.22 -3.81
N LEU A 101 -2.84 10.89 -4.65
CA LEU A 101 -4.02 10.15 -4.23
C LEU A 101 -3.64 8.73 -3.80
N ILE A 102 -2.77 8.05 -4.56
CA ILE A 102 -2.28 6.71 -4.21
C ILE A 102 -1.42 6.75 -2.96
N LEU A 103 -0.49 7.71 -2.85
CA LEU A 103 0.31 7.90 -1.64
C LEU A 103 -0.57 8.09 -0.41
N SER A 104 -1.59 8.95 -0.51
CA SER A 104 -2.54 9.19 0.57
C SER A 104 -3.32 7.93 0.93
N LEU A 105 -3.77 7.18 -0.09
CA LEU A 105 -4.48 5.92 0.09
C LEU A 105 -3.63 4.87 0.80
N CYS A 106 -2.37 4.70 0.39
CA CYS A 106 -1.43 3.77 1.02
C CYS A 106 -1.15 4.16 2.49
N ASN A 107 -0.98 5.45 2.76
CA ASN A 107 -0.80 5.94 4.12
C ASN A 107 -2.03 5.67 5.01
N GLU A 108 -3.24 5.86 4.48
CA GLU A 108 -4.49 5.57 5.20
C GLU A 108 -4.69 4.07 5.44
N ILE A 109 -4.32 3.21 4.50
CA ILE A 109 -4.33 1.76 4.71
C ILE A 109 -3.41 1.38 5.87
N LEU A 110 -2.19 1.92 5.89
CA LEU A 110 -1.21 1.61 6.93
C LEU A 110 -1.64 2.18 8.30
N SER A 111 -2.24 3.37 8.35
CA SER A 111 -2.72 3.98 9.60
C SER A 111 -3.82 3.14 10.27
N GLN A 112 -4.65 2.46 9.47
CA GLN A 112 -5.68 1.54 9.97
C GLN A 112 -5.14 0.14 10.27
N LEU A 113 -4.23 -0.38 9.43
CA LEU A 113 -3.66 -1.73 9.59
C LEU A 113 -2.73 -1.87 10.80
N ILE A 114 -1.88 -0.88 11.06
CA ILE A 114 -0.85 -0.99 12.12
C ILE A 114 -1.48 -1.24 13.50
N PRO A 115 -2.49 -0.46 13.94
CA PRO A 115 -3.18 -0.72 15.21
C PRO A 115 -3.82 -2.10 15.25
N LEU A 116 -4.48 -2.52 14.16
CA LEU A 116 -5.19 -3.80 14.09
C LEU A 116 -4.28 -5.00 14.33
N ILE A 117 -3.04 -4.95 13.86
CA ILE A 117 -2.06 -6.03 14.08
C ILE A 117 -1.43 -5.92 15.47
N GLN A 118 -1.17 -4.71 15.96
CA GLN A 118 -0.59 -4.49 17.30
C GLN A 118 -1.54 -4.85 18.44
N GLU A 119 -2.85 -4.72 18.24
CA GLU A 119 -3.88 -5.07 19.22
C GLU A 119 -4.22 -6.57 19.24
N GLN A 120 -3.72 -7.37 18.30
CA GLN A 120 -3.86 -8.82 18.38
C GLN A 120 -3.04 -9.37 19.57
N PRO A 121 -3.62 -10.27 20.40
CA PRO A 121 -2.85 -10.93 21.43
C PRO A 121 -1.70 -11.70 20.78
N GLN A 122 -0.47 -11.21 20.98
CA GLN A 122 0.72 -11.94 20.57
C GLN A 122 0.72 -13.30 21.28
N PRO A 123 0.93 -14.41 20.56
CA PRO A 123 1.03 -15.74 21.17
C PRO A 123 2.21 -15.85 22.15
#